data_AF-A0A432V4N1-F1
#
_entry.id   AF-A0A432V4N1-F1
#
_cell.length_a   1.000
_cell.length_b   1.000
_cell.length_c   1.000
_cell.angle_alpha   90.00
_cell.angle_beta   90.00
_cell.angle_gamma   90.00
#
_symmetry.space_group_name_H-M   'P 1'
#
loop_
_entity.id
_entity.type
_entity.pdbx_description
1 polymer ?
#
loop_
_entity_poly.entity_id
_entity_poly.type
_entity_poly.pdbx_seq_one_letter_code
_entity_poly.pdbx_strand_id
1 'polypeptide(L)'
;MAACMSDIEPYGCYFERAPEKLVLEGYRRWIAGFDTGSVAPWELTFALYTDLLGPADGRRVLSELSHFVRTLRQCALCPLRSFPFGAHHICRDECMALGLIAGIQHDDDEAAQLCLGAITCTARQELVGEAAASFAHSLSQLDHQLLPIPRAVLQNILSRVRRDTVH
;
A
#
# COMPACT_ATOMS: atom_id res chain seq x y z
N MET A 1 13.89 14.00 -33.27
CA MET A 1 14.71 12.94 -33.86
C MET A 1 15.04 11.98 -32.73
N ALA A 2 14.36 10.84 -32.74
CA ALA A 2 14.41 9.83 -31.69
C ALA A 2 15.79 9.19 -31.62
N ALA A 3 16.35 9.09 -30.42
CA ALA A 3 17.37 8.11 -30.11
C ALA A 3 16.67 7.00 -29.32
N CYS A 4 16.35 5.92 -30.04
CA CYS A 4 15.95 4.65 -29.47
C CYS A 4 17.19 4.05 -28.79
N MET A 5 17.15 3.95 -27.46
CA MET A 5 17.91 2.97 -26.69
C MET A 5 16.89 2.05 -26.03
N SER A 6 16.38 1.12 -26.83
CA SER A 6 15.81 -0.11 -26.31
C SER A 6 16.96 -1.05 -25.92
N ASP A 7 16.66 -1.94 -24.97
CA ASP A 7 17.38 -3.18 -24.67
C ASP A 7 18.44 -3.15 -23.55
N ILE A 8 17.97 -3.06 -22.29
CA ILE A 8 17.93 -4.16 -21.29
C ILE A 8 17.51 -3.55 -19.93
N GLU A 9 16.24 -3.67 -19.56
CA GLU A 9 15.83 -3.84 -18.15
C GLU A 9 14.73 -4.93 -18.15
N PRO A 10 15.01 -6.19 -17.76
CA PRO A 10 13.99 -7.22 -17.63
C PRO A 10 13.13 -7.03 -16.37
N TYR A 11 13.38 -5.99 -15.58
CA TYR A 11 12.69 -5.72 -14.34
C TYR A 11 11.70 -4.58 -14.61
N GLY A 12 10.47 -4.94 -14.99
CA GLY A 12 9.36 -4.01 -14.80
C GLY A 12 9.44 -3.45 -13.38
N CYS A 13 9.31 -2.12 -13.24
CA CYS A 13 9.38 -1.45 -11.94
C CYS A 13 8.56 -2.26 -10.93
N TYR A 14 9.14 -2.56 -9.76
CA TYR A 14 8.53 -3.43 -8.73
C TYR A 14 7.04 -3.11 -8.48
N PHE A 15 6.68 -1.82 -8.54
CA PHE A 15 5.33 -1.31 -8.34
C PHE A 15 4.35 -1.51 -9.51
N GLU A 16 4.82 -1.94 -10.68
CA GLU A 16 3.99 -2.24 -11.86
C GLU A 16 3.46 -3.67 -11.87
N ARG A 17 3.99 -4.54 -11.00
CA ARG A 17 3.40 -5.85 -10.75
C ARG A 17 1.98 -5.65 -10.21
N ALA A 18 1.02 -6.42 -10.73
CA ALA A 18 -0.39 -6.25 -10.39
C ALA A 18 -0.69 -6.22 -8.88
N PRO A 19 -0.19 -7.14 -8.02
CA PRO A 19 -0.46 -7.10 -6.59
C PRO A 19 0.05 -5.83 -5.92
N GLU A 20 1.31 -5.46 -6.19
CA GLU A 20 1.97 -4.29 -5.64
C GLU A 20 1.27 -2.99 -6.09
N LYS A 21 0.86 -2.94 -7.36
CA LYS A 21 0.12 -1.84 -7.95
C LYS A 21 -1.25 -1.65 -7.29
N LEU A 22 -2.00 -2.73 -7.06
CA LEU A 22 -3.32 -2.69 -6.41
C LEU A 22 -3.24 -2.09 -5.01
N VAL A 23 -2.21 -2.46 -4.23
CA VAL A 23 -2.00 -1.93 -2.88
C VAL A 23 -1.52 -0.47 -2.93
N LEU A 24 -0.47 -0.18 -3.70
CA LEU A 24 0.16 1.14 -3.71
C LEU A 24 -0.74 2.21 -4.33
N GLU A 25 -1.22 2.00 -5.54
CA GLU A 25 -2.08 2.97 -6.23
C GLU A 25 -3.47 3.04 -5.58
N GLY A 26 -3.95 1.91 -5.03
CA GLY A 26 -5.15 1.88 -4.20
C GLY A 26 -5.02 2.81 -3.00
N TYR A 27 -3.96 2.63 -2.19
CA TYR A 27 -3.68 3.48 -1.04
C TYR A 27 -3.57 4.97 -1.42
N ARG A 28 -2.74 5.31 -2.42
CA ARG A 28 -2.53 6.70 -2.88
C ARG A 28 -3.81 7.39 -3.27
N ARG A 29 -4.61 6.75 -4.13
CA ARG A 29 -5.84 7.34 -4.64
C ARG A 29 -6.91 7.41 -3.56
N TRP A 30 -6.93 6.48 -2.62
CA TRP A 30 -7.85 6.54 -1.49
C TRP A 30 -7.54 7.71 -0.55
N ILE A 31 -6.26 7.91 -0.21
CA ILE A 31 -5.78 9.07 0.56
C ILE A 31 -6.05 10.38 -0.19
N ALA A 32 -5.72 10.44 -1.48
CA ALA A 32 -5.98 11.63 -2.30
C ALA A 32 -7.48 12.00 -2.33
N GLY A 33 -8.39 11.03 -2.39
CA GLY A 33 -9.83 11.30 -2.29
C GLY A 33 -10.22 11.92 -0.94
N PHE A 34 -9.61 11.47 0.15
CA PHE A 34 -9.82 12.09 1.47
C PHE A 34 -9.24 13.50 1.58
N ASP A 35 -8.06 13.74 1.03
CA ASP A 35 -7.38 15.03 1.14
C ASP A 35 -8.03 16.10 0.25
N THR A 36 -8.53 15.69 -0.92
CA THR A 36 -9.18 16.60 -1.88
C THR A 36 -10.69 16.72 -1.67
N GLY A 37 -11.31 15.78 -0.96
CA GLY A 37 -12.77 15.66 -0.86
C GLY A 37 -13.44 15.26 -2.18
N SER A 38 -12.67 14.85 -3.19
CA SER A 38 -13.16 14.47 -4.51
C SER A 38 -13.41 12.96 -4.60
N VAL A 39 -14.47 12.59 -5.33
CA VAL A 39 -14.78 11.20 -5.67
C VAL A 39 -13.90 10.68 -6.82
N ALA A 40 -13.33 11.56 -7.65
CA ALA A 40 -12.59 11.16 -8.86
C ALA A 40 -11.42 10.17 -8.58
N PRO A 41 -10.58 10.34 -7.54
CA PRO A 41 -9.57 9.34 -7.19
C PRO A 41 -10.15 7.96 -6.85
N TRP A 42 -11.32 7.90 -6.21
CA TRP A 42 -11.98 6.63 -5.88
C TRP A 42 -12.54 5.95 -7.14
N GLU A 43 -13.07 6.70 -8.11
CA GLU A 43 -13.48 6.17 -9.42
C GLU A 43 -12.29 5.61 -10.20
N LEU A 44 -11.15 6.30 -10.19
CA LEU A 44 -9.91 5.79 -10.80
C LEU A 44 -9.42 4.52 -10.12
N THR A 45 -9.64 4.38 -8.81
CA THR A 45 -9.29 3.16 -8.07
C THR A 45 -10.24 2.02 -8.42
N PHE A 46 -11.53 2.32 -8.51
CA PHE A 46 -12.54 1.36 -8.96
C PHE A 46 -12.20 0.80 -10.34
N ALA A 47 -11.90 1.67 -11.32
CA ALA A 47 -11.49 1.26 -12.66
C ALA A 47 -10.25 0.35 -12.62
N LEU A 48 -9.20 0.74 -11.88
CA LEU A 48 -7.99 -0.08 -11.72
C LEU A 48 -8.31 -1.49 -11.19
N TYR A 49 -9.16 -1.59 -10.17
CA TYR A 49 -9.51 -2.87 -9.56
C TYR A 49 -10.36 -3.73 -10.48
N THR A 50 -11.35 -3.13 -11.17
CA THR A 50 -12.20 -3.88 -12.10
C THR A 50 -11.46 -4.31 -13.36
N ASP A 51 -10.46 -3.55 -13.80
CA ASP A 51 -9.65 -3.88 -14.98
C ASP A 51 -8.68 -5.04 -14.69
N LEU A 52 -8.09 -5.08 -13.48
CA LEU A 52 -7.12 -6.11 -13.10
C LEU A 52 -7.77 -7.39 -12.57
N LEU A 53 -8.85 -7.27 -11.81
CA LEU A 53 -9.48 -8.40 -11.10
C LEU A 53 -10.82 -8.83 -11.71
N GLY A 54 -11.32 -8.07 -12.68
CA GLY A 54 -12.69 -8.21 -13.17
C GLY A 54 -13.73 -7.54 -12.27
N PRO A 55 -14.97 -7.32 -12.75
CA PRO A 55 -15.94 -6.47 -12.06
C PRO A 55 -16.40 -6.98 -10.69
N ALA A 56 -16.60 -8.29 -10.53
CA ALA A 56 -17.13 -8.87 -9.30
C ALA A 56 -16.07 -8.87 -8.19
N ASP A 57 -14.92 -9.46 -8.47
CA ASP A 57 -13.81 -9.56 -7.53
C ASP A 57 -13.18 -8.20 -7.26
N GLY A 58 -13.04 -7.35 -8.28
CA GLY A 58 -12.59 -5.97 -8.15
C GLY A 58 -13.40 -5.18 -7.12
N ARG A 59 -14.74 -5.27 -7.14
CA ARG A 59 -15.61 -4.62 -6.15
C ARG A 59 -15.42 -5.14 -4.74
N ARG A 60 -15.25 -6.46 -4.61
CA ARG A 60 -15.05 -7.12 -3.31
C ARG A 60 -13.73 -6.65 -2.68
N VAL A 61 -12.62 -6.79 -3.40
CA VAL A 61 -11.29 -6.40 -2.89
C VAL A 61 -11.21 -4.89 -2.65
N LEU A 62 -11.82 -4.07 -3.51
CA LEU A 62 -11.87 -2.62 -3.31
C LEU A 62 -12.60 -2.24 -2.02
N SER A 63 -13.62 -3.00 -1.62
CA SER A 63 -14.35 -2.78 -0.38
C SER A 63 -13.47 -3.04 0.84
N GLU A 64 -12.63 -4.08 0.79
CA GLU A 64 -11.62 -4.37 1.83
C GLU A 64 -10.53 -3.30 1.88
N LEU A 65 -10.01 -2.84 0.72
CA LEU A 65 -9.09 -1.70 0.66
C LEU A 65 -9.72 -0.46 1.32
N SER A 66 -10.97 -0.14 0.96
CA SER A 66 -11.68 1.00 1.50
C SER A 66 -11.80 0.92 3.02
N HIS A 67 -12.18 -0.26 3.52
CA HIS A 67 -12.29 -0.51 4.95
C HIS A 67 -10.93 -0.32 5.64
N PHE A 68 -9.87 -0.93 5.12
CA PHE A 68 -8.51 -0.79 5.64
C PHE A 68 -8.06 0.67 5.73
N VAL A 69 -8.10 1.43 4.63
CA VAL A 69 -7.61 2.82 4.62
C VAL A 69 -8.48 3.73 5.51
N ARG A 70 -9.79 3.51 5.56
CA ARG A 70 -10.70 4.23 6.48
C ARG A 70 -10.33 3.96 7.93
N THR A 71 -10.12 2.70 8.30
CA THR A 71 -9.77 2.30 9.65
C THR A 71 -8.41 2.85 10.07
N LEU A 72 -7.45 2.88 9.12
CA LEU A 72 -6.13 3.48 9.31
C LEU A 72 -6.22 5.00 9.57
N ARG A 73 -7.03 5.73 8.78
CA ARG A 73 -7.15 7.20 8.86
C ARG A 73 -7.92 7.72 10.08
N GLN A 74 -8.69 6.88 10.77
CA GLN A 74 -9.44 7.29 11.96
C GLN A 74 -8.55 7.66 13.16
N CYS A 75 -7.22 7.51 13.06
CA CYS A 75 -6.29 8.06 14.04
C CYS A 75 -5.93 9.52 13.71
N ALA A 76 -6.38 10.48 14.53
CA ALA A 76 -6.01 11.89 14.36
C ALA A 76 -4.52 12.17 14.64
N LEU A 77 -3.83 11.31 15.40
CA LEU A 77 -2.42 11.47 15.78
C LEU A 77 -1.44 10.90 14.74
N CYS A 78 -1.93 10.16 13.75
CA CYS A 78 -1.12 9.50 12.73
C CYS A 78 -1.54 10.02 11.34
N PRO A 79 -1.17 11.26 10.97
CA PRO A 79 -1.50 11.78 9.65
C PRO A 79 -0.79 10.94 8.58
N LEU A 80 -1.58 10.28 7.75
CA LEU A 80 -1.09 9.42 6.68
C LEU A 80 -0.56 10.25 5.52
N ARG A 81 0.59 9.85 4.98
CA ARG A 81 1.18 10.48 3.80
C ARG A 81 1.11 9.54 2.60
N SER A 82 0.99 10.14 1.42
CA SER A 82 1.15 9.47 0.14
C SER A 82 1.76 10.44 -0.87
N PHE A 83 2.51 9.89 -1.83
CA PHE A 83 2.85 10.62 -3.04
C PHE A 83 1.65 10.69 -3.99
N PRO A 84 1.68 11.59 -5.00
CA PRO A 84 0.70 11.59 -6.07
C PRO A 84 0.62 10.23 -6.79
N PHE A 85 -0.55 9.90 -7.34
CA PHE A 85 -0.73 8.71 -8.16
C PHE A 85 0.22 8.72 -9.38
N GLY A 86 0.76 7.56 -9.74
CA GLY A 86 1.73 7.42 -10.84
C GLY A 86 3.16 7.86 -10.50
N ALA A 87 3.45 8.27 -9.27
CA ALA A 87 4.83 8.57 -8.86
C ALA A 87 5.70 7.31 -8.82
N HIS A 88 6.93 7.40 -9.34
CA HIS A 88 7.90 6.29 -9.36
C HIS A 88 8.66 6.07 -8.04
N HIS A 89 8.45 6.94 -7.06
CA HIS A 89 9.06 6.88 -5.73
C HIS A 89 7.98 6.55 -4.70
N ILE A 90 8.37 5.90 -3.60
CA ILE A 90 7.48 5.61 -2.48
C ILE A 90 7.90 6.37 -1.22
N CYS A 91 6.92 6.78 -0.42
CA CYS A 91 7.17 7.38 0.89
C CYS A 91 7.23 6.30 1.99
N ARG A 92 7.53 6.71 3.22
CA ARG A 92 7.57 5.82 4.39
C ARG A 92 6.25 5.07 4.57
N ASP A 93 5.14 5.80 4.61
CA ASP A 93 3.84 5.21 4.96
C ASP A 93 3.34 4.27 3.85
N GLU A 94 3.60 4.60 2.59
CA GLU A 94 3.37 3.71 1.44
C GLU A 94 4.18 2.41 1.55
N CYS A 95 5.46 2.53 1.93
CA CYS A 95 6.30 1.36 2.12
C CYS A 95 5.80 0.49 3.28
N MET A 96 5.37 1.09 4.39
CA MET A 96 4.83 0.34 5.52
C MET A 96 3.47 -0.27 5.20
N ALA A 97 2.63 0.38 4.40
CA ALA A 97 1.38 -0.22 3.91
C ALA A 97 1.67 -1.47 3.05
N LEU A 98 2.61 -1.37 2.10
CA LEU A 98 3.06 -2.52 1.31
C LEU A 98 3.66 -3.63 2.17
N GLY A 99 4.54 -3.28 3.11
CA GLY A 99 5.19 -4.23 4.02
C GLY A 99 4.22 -4.91 4.96
N LEU A 100 3.18 -4.22 5.42
CA LEU A 100 2.11 -4.80 6.24
C LEU A 100 1.32 -5.86 5.46
N ILE A 101 0.86 -5.52 4.25
CA ILE A 101 0.09 -6.46 3.42
C ILE A 101 0.95 -7.65 3.01
N ALA A 102 2.19 -7.42 2.55
CA ALA A 102 3.12 -8.49 2.21
C ALA A 102 3.44 -9.38 3.43
N GLY A 103 3.70 -8.78 4.61
CA GLY A 103 3.97 -9.54 5.83
C GLY A 103 2.82 -10.47 6.20
N ILE A 104 1.58 -9.99 6.14
CA ILE A 104 0.39 -10.81 6.40
C ILE A 104 0.25 -11.93 5.37
N GLN A 105 0.48 -11.66 4.09
CA GLN A 105 0.36 -12.67 3.03
C GLN A 105 1.38 -13.81 3.12
N HIS A 106 2.55 -13.55 3.73
CA HIS A 106 3.65 -14.50 3.87
C HIS A 106 3.82 -15.05 5.29
N ASP A 107 2.85 -14.85 6.17
CA ASP A 107 2.89 -15.25 7.59
C ASP A 107 4.16 -14.70 8.33
N ASP A 108 4.66 -13.53 7.92
CA ASP A 108 5.76 -12.82 8.58
C ASP A 108 5.20 -11.81 9.59
N ASP A 109 4.79 -12.35 10.75
CA ASP A 109 4.22 -11.57 11.86
C ASP A 109 5.16 -10.45 12.33
N GLU A 110 6.47 -10.67 12.32
CA GLU A 110 7.44 -9.67 12.77
C GLU A 110 7.50 -8.48 11.81
N ALA A 111 7.50 -8.71 10.50
CA ALA A 111 7.43 -7.65 9.50
C ALA A 111 6.08 -6.93 9.52
N ALA A 112 4.98 -7.66 9.66
CA ALA A 112 3.63 -7.10 9.74
C ALA A 112 3.49 -6.18 10.97
N GLN A 113 3.89 -6.65 12.15
CA GLN A 113 3.83 -5.86 13.39
C GLN A 113 4.74 -4.63 13.34
N LEU A 114 5.94 -4.75 12.77
CA LEU A 114 6.84 -3.61 12.56
C LEU A 114 6.18 -2.53 11.70
N CYS A 115 5.58 -2.91 10.58
CA CYS A 115 4.92 -1.98 9.67
C CYS A 115 3.68 -1.36 10.32
N LEU A 116 2.83 -2.17 10.96
CA LEU A 116 1.62 -1.73 11.63
C LEU A 116 1.90 -0.70 12.72
N GLY A 117 2.89 -0.97 13.59
CA GLY A 117 3.32 -0.02 14.62
C GLY A 117 3.99 1.24 14.08
N ALA A 118 4.48 1.22 12.84
CA ALA A 118 5.05 2.40 12.21
C ALA A 118 3.98 3.36 11.64
N ILE A 119 2.82 2.87 11.21
CA ILE A 119 1.76 3.68 10.58
C ILE A 119 0.51 3.88 11.45
N THR A 120 0.45 3.23 12.62
CA THR A 120 -0.72 3.25 13.50
C THR A 120 -0.32 3.51 14.96
N CYS A 121 -1.19 4.16 15.73
CA CYS A 121 -1.02 4.27 17.17
C CYS A 121 -1.41 2.96 17.89
N THR A 122 -0.82 2.69 19.06
CA THR A 122 -1.06 1.46 19.83
C THR A 122 -2.53 1.16 20.07
N ALA A 123 -3.34 2.19 20.37
CA ALA A 123 -4.77 2.05 20.64
C ALA A 123 -5.61 1.51 19.45
N ARG A 124 -5.06 1.50 18.23
CA ARG A 124 -5.76 1.08 17.02
C ARG A 124 -5.07 -0.04 16.26
N GLN A 125 -3.95 -0.56 16.75
CA GLN A 125 -3.18 -1.58 16.05
C GLN A 125 -4.03 -2.82 15.76
N GLU A 126 -4.82 -3.30 16.73
CA GLU A 126 -5.69 -4.47 16.55
C GLU A 126 -6.70 -4.25 15.40
N LEU A 127 -7.52 -3.20 15.48
CA LEU A 127 -8.53 -2.89 14.46
C LEU A 127 -7.93 -2.67 13.05
N VAL A 128 -6.79 -1.97 12.98
CA VAL A 128 -6.10 -1.74 11.69
C VAL A 128 -5.48 -3.04 11.18
N GLY A 129 -4.93 -3.87 12.06
CA GLY A 129 -4.37 -5.17 11.72
C GLY A 129 -5.42 -6.12 11.16
N GLU A 130 -6.60 -6.20 11.78
CA GLU A 130 -7.74 -6.97 11.28
C GLU A 130 -8.20 -6.50 9.90
N ALA A 131 -8.37 -5.18 9.72
CA ALA A 131 -8.77 -4.62 8.44
C ALA A 131 -7.72 -4.85 7.34
N ALA A 132 -6.43 -4.76 7.68
CA ALA A 132 -5.32 -5.08 6.78
C ALA A 132 -5.32 -6.57 6.42
N ALA A 133 -5.62 -7.45 7.38
CA ALA A 133 -5.67 -8.89 7.15
C ALA A 133 -6.81 -9.30 6.22
N SER A 134 -8.00 -8.73 6.39
CA SER A 134 -9.12 -8.95 5.46
C SER A 134 -8.76 -8.54 4.03
N PHE A 135 -8.11 -7.40 3.86
CA PHE A 135 -7.63 -6.94 2.56
C PHE A 135 -6.55 -7.87 1.97
N ALA A 136 -5.51 -8.19 2.74
CA ALA A 136 -4.42 -9.08 2.33
C ALA A 136 -4.92 -10.48 1.93
N HIS A 137 -5.87 -11.03 2.70
CA HIS A 137 -6.47 -12.32 2.41
C HIS A 137 -7.36 -12.27 1.16
N SER A 138 -8.11 -11.19 0.96
CA SER A 138 -8.92 -11.02 -0.25
C SER A 138 -8.09 -11.00 -1.54
N LEU A 139 -6.89 -10.41 -1.51
CA LEU A 139 -5.93 -10.47 -2.61
C LEU A 139 -5.36 -11.89 -2.78
N SER A 140 -4.99 -12.53 -1.67
CA SER A 140 -4.42 -13.89 -1.67
C SER A 140 -5.38 -14.93 -2.26
N GLN A 141 -6.68 -14.80 -1.97
CA GLN A 141 -7.73 -15.68 -2.51
C GLN A 141 -7.88 -15.60 -4.04
N LEU A 142 -7.35 -14.53 -4.65
CA LEU A 142 -7.39 -14.29 -6.09
C LEU A 142 -5.99 -14.45 -6.72
N ASP A 143 -5.08 -15.16 -6.04
CA ASP A 143 -3.70 -15.38 -6.48
C ASP A 143 -2.85 -14.10 -6.64
N HIS A 144 -3.29 -12.98 -6.03
CA HIS A 144 -2.55 -11.72 -6.00
C HIS A 144 -1.65 -11.62 -4.76
N GLN A 145 -0.50 -12.30 -4.86
CA GLN A 145 0.54 -12.31 -3.84
C GLN A 145 1.59 -11.23 -4.09
N LEU A 146 1.80 -10.35 -3.11
CA LEU A 146 2.90 -9.39 -3.12
C LEU A 146 4.22 -10.13 -2.96
N LEU A 147 5.31 -9.57 -3.48
CA LEU A 147 6.64 -10.03 -3.14
C LEU A 147 6.95 -9.74 -1.66
N PRO A 148 7.61 -10.68 -0.94
CA PRO A 148 7.99 -10.45 0.44
C PRO A 148 9.02 -9.32 0.50
N ILE A 149 8.83 -8.39 1.44
CA ILE A 149 9.76 -7.29 1.67
C ILE A 149 10.65 -7.66 2.85
N PRO A 150 11.97 -7.84 2.68
CA PRO A 150 12.83 -8.25 3.77
C PRO A 150 12.77 -7.25 4.93
N ARG A 151 12.60 -7.75 6.15
CA ARG A 151 12.55 -6.92 7.37
C ARG A 151 13.72 -5.95 7.51
N ALA A 152 14.92 -6.34 7.08
CA ALA A 152 16.10 -5.46 7.09
C ALA A 152 15.88 -4.19 6.24
N VAL A 153 15.15 -4.29 5.12
CA VAL A 153 14.78 -3.14 4.27
C VAL A 153 13.79 -2.25 5.00
N LEU A 154 12.75 -2.82 5.62
CA LEU A 154 11.75 -2.09 6.41
C LEU A 154 12.39 -1.32 7.57
N GLN A 155 13.27 -1.98 8.34
CA GLN A 155 14.04 -1.36 9.41
C GLN A 155 14.94 -0.23 8.90
N ASN A 156 15.60 -0.43 7.76
CA ASN A 156 16.45 0.59 7.16
C ASN A 156 15.64 1.86 6.85
N ILE A 157 14.47 1.73 6.23
CA ILE A 157 13.57 2.84 5.90
C ILE A 157 13.12 3.58 7.17
N LEU A 158 12.72 2.84 8.21
CA LEU A 158 12.34 3.44 9.50
C LEU A 158 13.50 4.18 10.18
N SER A 159 14.72 3.65 10.07
CA SER A 159 15.91 4.25 10.69
C SER A 159 16.38 5.54 10.02
N ARG A 160 16.17 5.69 8.70
CA ARG A 160 16.56 6.90 7.95
C ARG A 160 15.78 8.12 8.43
N VAL A 161 14.47 7.99 8.64
CA VAL A 161 13.59 9.08 9.07
C VAL A 161 13.97 9.61 10.47
N ARG A 162 14.50 8.73 11.34
CA ARG A 162 14.96 9.09 12.68
C ARG A 162 16.24 9.95 12.67
N ARG A 163 17.02 9.94 11.59
CA ARG A 163 18.27 10.72 11.47
C ARG A 163 18.06 12.14 10.95
N ASP A 164 16.94 12.42 10.29
CA ASP A 164 16.61 13.77 9.78
C ASP A 164 16.04 14.71 10.87
N THR A 165 16.10 14.33 12.15
CA THR A 165 15.65 15.13 13.30
C THR A 165 16.77 15.36 14.32
N VAL A 166 17.89 15.90 13.86
CA VAL A 166 18.88 16.55 14.74
C VAL A 166 18.90 18.03 14.39
N HIS A 167 18.24 18.83 15.23
CA HIS A 167 18.41 20.28 15.31
C HIS A 167 19.36 20.60 16.46
#